data_AF-A0A3D0HFF3-F1
#
_entry.id   AF-A0A3D0HFF3-F1
#
_cell.length_a   1.000
_cell.length_b   1.000
_cell.length_c   1.000
_cell.angle_alpha   90.00
_cell.angle_beta   90.00
_cell.angle_gamma   90.00
#
_symmetry.space_group_name_H-M   'P 1'
#
loop_
_entity.id
_entity.type
_entity.pdbx_description
1 polymer ?
#
loop_
_entity_poly.entity_id
_entity_poly.type
_entity_poly.pdbx_seq_one_letter_code
_entity_poly.pdbx_strand_id
1 'polypeptide(L)'
;MSFNDEKLAPAVLQSASRYEIPNGFRAVAMQSAGPLPILQSGNRVDVIIDSAIVLEQVLVIDIAEQSGRQATIVLAVPVENSAMIANAATLGVVSLVLVG
;
A
#
# COMPACT_ATOMS: atom_id res chain seq x y z
N MET A 1 42.04 25.19 12.44
CA MET A 1 40.61 25.51 12.27
C MET A 1 40.16 24.94 10.94
N SER A 2 38.90 24.49 10.92
CA SER A 2 38.07 24.08 9.76
C SER A 2 37.87 22.59 9.50
N PHE A 3 36.88 22.08 10.25
CA PHE A 3 35.72 21.26 9.86
C PHE A 3 35.93 20.19 8.77
N ASN A 4 36.03 18.95 9.23
CA ASN A 4 35.66 17.78 8.44
C ASN A 4 34.13 17.78 8.29
N ASP A 5 33.64 17.81 7.04
CA ASP A 5 32.27 17.46 6.71
C ASP A 5 32.05 15.97 6.99
N GLU A 6 31.71 15.65 8.24
CA GLU A 6 30.97 14.45 8.56
C GLU A 6 29.60 14.58 7.89
N LYS A 7 29.53 14.16 6.63
CA LYS A 7 28.27 13.83 5.97
C LYS A 7 27.68 12.64 6.72
N LEU A 8 26.95 12.97 7.78
CA LEU A 8 26.16 12.08 8.60
C LEU A 8 25.47 11.08 7.69
N ALA A 9 25.84 9.81 7.86
CA ALA A 9 25.11 8.70 7.29
C ALA A 9 23.62 8.94 7.58
N PRO A 10 22.73 8.87 6.59
CA PRO A 10 21.32 8.80 6.93
C PRO A 10 21.19 7.54 7.77
N ALA A 11 20.86 7.78 9.03
CA ALA A 11 20.52 6.77 10.00
C ALA A 11 19.71 5.71 9.28
N VAL A 12 20.13 4.46 9.48
CA VAL A 12 19.39 3.25 9.17
C VAL A 12 18.07 3.34 9.94
N LEU A 13 17.13 4.10 9.40
CA LEU A 13 15.74 4.13 9.79
C LEU A 13 15.16 2.85 9.22
N GLN A 14 15.37 1.75 9.96
CA GLN A 14 14.65 0.49 9.90
C GLN A 14 13.80 0.34 8.63
N SER A 15 14.47 -0.01 7.53
CA SER A 15 13.87 -0.38 6.26
C SER A 15 13.09 -1.68 6.46
N ALA A 16 11.91 -1.62 7.05
CA ALA A 16 10.87 -2.59 6.77
C ALA A 16 10.63 -2.51 5.25
N SER A 17 10.79 -3.64 4.57
CA SER A 17 10.83 -3.80 3.12
C SER A 17 9.62 -3.21 2.39
N ARG A 18 9.59 -1.89 2.21
CA ARG A 18 8.58 -1.17 1.45
C ARG A 18 8.97 -1.21 -0.03
N TYR A 19 8.09 -1.72 -0.88
CA TYR A 19 8.29 -1.66 -2.33
C TYR A 19 8.33 -0.20 -2.81
N GLU A 20 9.16 0.08 -3.80
CA GLU A 20 9.16 1.40 -4.44
C GLU A 20 7.84 1.63 -5.20
N ILE A 21 7.33 2.86 -5.14
CA ILE A 21 6.13 3.25 -5.89
C ILE A 21 6.55 3.43 -7.36
N PRO A 22 5.98 2.68 -8.32
CA PRO A 22 6.35 2.84 -9.72
C PRO A 22 5.91 4.20 -10.29
N ASN A 23 6.61 4.69 -11.31
CA ASN A 23 6.23 5.92 -12.02
C ASN A 23 4.82 5.78 -12.62
N GLY A 24 3.98 6.82 -12.44
CA GLY A 24 2.58 6.80 -12.86
C GLY A 24 1.62 6.22 -11.82
N PHE A 25 2.13 5.76 -10.67
CA PHE A 25 1.32 5.23 -9.57
C PHE A 25 1.39 6.14 -8.34
N ARG A 26 0.36 6.06 -7.50
CA ARG A 26 0.24 6.74 -6.22
C ARG A 26 0.02 5.71 -5.12
N ALA A 27 0.74 5.86 -4.02
CA ALA A 27 0.48 5.06 -2.82
C ALA A 27 -0.88 5.46 -2.23
N VAL A 28 -1.78 4.49 -2.12
CA VAL A 28 -3.08 4.64 -1.46
C VAL A 28 -3.12 3.67 -0.29
N ALA A 29 -3.28 4.21 0.92
CA ALA A 29 -3.47 3.42 2.12
C ALA A 29 -4.96 3.14 2.33
N MET A 30 -5.29 1.92 2.72
CA MET A 30 -6.65 1.51 3.06
C MET A 30 -6.64 0.61 4.30
N GLN A 31 -7.67 0.73 5.13
CA GLN A 31 -7.92 -0.24 6.20
C GLN A 31 -8.68 -1.43 5.65
N SER A 32 -8.32 -2.62 6.12
CA SER A 32 -9.09 -3.82 5.79
C SER A 32 -10.43 -3.84 6.54
N ALA A 33 -11.51 -4.05 5.79
CA ALA A 33 -12.87 -4.19 6.35
C ALA A 33 -13.14 -5.59 6.95
N GLY A 34 -12.13 -6.45 7.07
CA GLY A 34 -12.28 -7.83 7.54
C GLY A 34 -10.97 -8.62 7.55
N PRO A 35 -11.04 -9.93 7.85
CA PRO A 35 -9.88 -10.81 7.80
C PRO A 35 -9.34 -10.85 6.38
N LEU A 36 -8.10 -10.39 6.22
CA LEU A 36 -7.41 -10.41 4.94
C LEU A 36 -6.90 -11.82 4.62
N PRO A 37 -6.75 -12.15 3.33
CA PRO A 37 -5.87 -13.25 2.94
C PRO A 37 -4.45 -12.98 3.45
N ILE A 38 -3.61 -14.03 3.50
CA ILE A 38 -2.19 -13.86 3.85
C ILE A 38 -1.55 -13.03 2.72
N LEU A 39 -1.35 -11.74 2.99
CA LEU A 39 -0.77 -10.78 2.06
C LEU A 39 0.67 -10.47 2.47
N GLN A 40 1.51 -10.27 1.47
CA GLN A 40 2.88 -9.80 1.62
C GLN A 40 3.12 -8.64 0.64
N SER A 41 3.98 -7.71 1.02
CA SER A 41 4.49 -6.70 0.09
C SER A 41 5.08 -7.40 -1.14
N GLY A 42 4.71 -6.93 -2.34
CA GLY A 42 5.04 -7.58 -3.60
C GLY A 42 3.92 -8.43 -4.20
N ASN A 43 2.89 -8.78 -3.43
CA ASN A 43 1.72 -9.48 -3.96
C ASN A 43 0.89 -8.57 -4.88
N ARG A 44 0.11 -9.21 -5.77
CA ARG A 44 -0.85 -8.53 -6.63
C ARG A 44 -2.27 -8.88 -6.19
N VAL A 45 -3.12 -7.86 -6.16
CA VAL A 45 -4.51 -7.97 -5.74
C VAL A 45 -5.42 -7.27 -6.73
N ASP A 46 -6.63 -7.80 -6.88
CA ASP A 46 -7.72 -7.08 -7.52
C ASP A 46 -8.43 -6.22 -6.47
N VAL A 47 -8.77 -4.99 -6.86
CA VAL A 47 -9.47 -4.02 -6.03
C VAL A 47 -10.94 -4.02 -6.41
N ILE A 48 -11.78 -4.39 -5.46
CA ILE A 48 -13.22 -4.47 -5.61
C ILE A 48 -13.87 -3.31 -4.86
N ILE A 49 -14.77 -2.60 -5.54
CA ILE A 49 -15.61 -1.55 -4.97
C ILE A 49 -17.04 -1.85 -5.38
N ASP A 50 -17.98 -1.80 -4.43
CA ASP A 50 -19.41 -2.03 -4.68
C ASP A 50 -19.69 -3.33 -5.47
N SER A 51 -18.96 -4.40 -5.15
CA SER A 51 -19.03 -5.73 -5.80
C SER A 51 -18.55 -5.79 -7.27
N ALA A 52 -17.88 -4.75 -7.77
CA ALA A 52 -17.24 -4.75 -9.08
C ALA A 52 -15.71 -4.68 -8.96
N ILE A 53 -15.00 -5.43 -9.82
CA ILE A 53 -13.54 -5.28 -9.96
C ILE A 53 -13.28 -3.95 -10.67
N VAL A 54 -12.62 -3.03 -9.99
CA VAL A 54 -12.32 -1.68 -10.49
C VAL A 54 -10.88 -1.56 -10.98
N LEU A 55 -9.97 -2.29 -10.33
CA LEU A 55 -8.57 -2.39 -10.75
C LEU A 55 -8.10 -3.82 -10.61
N GLU A 56 -7.33 -4.27 -11.61
CA GLU A 56 -6.75 -5.60 -11.64
C GLU A 56 -5.25 -5.55 -11.36
N GLN A 57 -4.72 -6.62 -10.75
CA GLN A 57 -3.29 -6.84 -10.56
C GLN A 57 -2.53 -5.69 -9.86
N VAL A 58 -3.18 -5.01 -8.92
CA VAL A 58 -2.61 -3.89 -8.17
C VAL A 58 -1.54 -4.38 -7.20
N LEU A 59 -0.38 -3.72 -7.23
CA LEU A 59 0.76 -4.10 -6.38
C LEU A 59 0.53 -3.66 -4.92
N VAL A 60 0.70 -4.60 -4.00
CA VAL A 60 0.78 -4.31 -2.56
C VAL A 60 2.20 -3.83 -2.23
N ILE A 61 2.31 -2.59 -1.77
CA ILE A 61 3.60 -1.94 -1.46
C ILE A 61 4.05 -2.24 -0.03
N ASP A 62 3.10 -2.18 0.91
CA ASP A 62 3.35 -2.24 2.34
C ASP A 62 2.11 -2.74 3.08
N ILE A 63 2.32 -3.41 4.21
CA ILE A 63 1.25 -3.93 5.05
C ILE A 63 1.64 -3.67 6.50
N ALA A 64 0.84 -2.84 7.17
CA ALA A 64 0.95 -2.62 8.60
C ALA A 64 -0.18 -3.38 9.30
N GLU A 65 0.16 -4.54 9.85
CA GLU A 65 -0.77 -5.33 10.66
C GLU A 65 -1.19 -4.55 11.91
N GLN A 66 -2.47 -4.64 12.25
CA GLN A 66 -3.07 -4.07 13.44
C GLN A 66 -3.71 -5.19 14.28
N SER A 67 -3.95 -4.91 15.55
CA SER A 67 -4.59 -5.88 16.45
C SER A 67 -5.98 -6.27 15.95
N GLY A 68 -6.36 -7.54 16.08
CA GLY A 68 -7.71 -8.01 15.73
C GLY A 68 -7.95 -8.36 14.26
N ARG A 69 -6.89 -8.75 13.51
CA ARG A 69 -6.94 -9.11 12.07
C ARG A 69 -7.26 -7.96 11.12
N GLN A 70 -7.18 -6.73 11.61
CA GLN A 70 -7.18 -5.56 10.74
C GLN A 70 -5.75 -5.30 10.26
N ALA A 71 -5.58 -4.82 9.04
CA ALA A 71 -4.31 -4.29 8.60
C ALA A 71 -4.55 -3.03 7.76
N THR A 72 -3.58 -2.14 7.79
CA THR A 72 -3.48 -1.06 6.82
C THR A 72 -2.66 -1.57 5.64
N ILE A 73 -3.24 -1.59 4.46
CA ILE A 73 -2.59 -2.02 3.23
C ILE A 73 -2.30 -0.79 2.40
N VAL A 74 -1.08 -0.71 1.88
CA VAL A 74 -0.68 0.33 0.94
C VAL A 74 -0.57 -0.27 -0.45
N LEU A 75 -1.32 0.30 -1.40
CA LEU A 75 -1.41 -0.17 -2.78
C LEU A 75 -0.77 0.84 -3.74
N ALA A 76 -0.11 0.35 -4.79
CA ALA A 76 0.34 1.15 -5.92
C ALA A 76 -0.82 1.31 -6.91
N VAL A 77 -1.54 2.42 -6.83
CA VAL A 77 -2.73 2.67 -7.66
C VAL A 77 -2.37 3.59 -8.84
N PRO A 78 -2.82 3.32 -10.07
CA PRO A 78 -2.62 4.25 -11.19
C PRO A 78 -3.12 5.66 -10.83
N VAL A 79 -2.36 6.69 -11.21
CA VAL A 79 -2.65 8.08 -10.81
C VAL A 79 -4.07 8.50 -11.22
N GLU A 80 -4.54 8.07 -12.39
CA GLU A 80 -5.86 8.36 -12.94
C GLU A 80 -7.01 7.81 -12.09
N ASN A 81 -6.79 6.72 -11.35
CA ASN A 81 -7.79 6.11 -10.46
C ASN A 81 -7.57 6.47 -8.98
N SER A 82 -6.42 7.04 -8.63
CA SER A 82 -5.98 7.23 -7.24
C SER A 82 -6.97 8.00 -6.37
N ALA A 83 -7.62 9.04 -6.89
CA ALA A 83 -8.61 9.83 -6.15
C ALA A 83 -9.87 9.01 -5.82
N MET A 84 -10.37 8.25 -6.79
CA MET A 84 -11.54 7.38 -6.63
C MET A 84 -11.27 6.27 -5.60
N ILE A 85 -10.12 5.59 -5.72
CA ILE A 85 -9.75 4.51 -4.79
C ILE A 85 -9.52 5.05 -3.38
N ALA A 86 -8.86 6.20 -3.24
CA ALA A 86 -8.66 6.83 -1.92
C ALA A 86 -9.99 7.20 -1.26
N ASN A 87 -10.96 7.70 -2.02
CA ASN A 87 -12.29 7.99 -1.51
C ASN A 87 -13.02 6.71 -1.06
N ALA A 88 -13.04 5.67 -1.90
CA ALA A 88 -13.64 4.39 -1.55
C ALA A 88 -12.98 3.75 -0.31
N ALA A 89 -11.65 3.84 -0.21
CA ALA A 89 -10.88 3.35 0.94
C ALA A 89 -11.25 4.08 2.23
N THR A 90 -11.46 5.40 2.15
CA THR A 90 -11.91 6.22 3.28
C THR A 90 -13.32 5.85 3.73
N LEU A 91 -14.18 5.42 2.80
CA LEU A 91 -15.54 4.95 3.07
C LEU A 91 -15.60 3.49 3.56
N GLY A 92 -14.48 2.75 3.51
CA GLY A 92 -14.43 1.35 3.94
C GLY A 92 -15.17 0.37 3.02
N VAL A 93 -15.45 0.75 1.78
CA VAL A 93 -16.19 -0.08 0.79
C VAL A 93 -15.27 -0.84 -0.17
N VAL A 94 -13.97 -0.87 0.12
CA VAL A 94 -12.97 -1.57 -0.70
C VAL A 94 -12.72 -2.97 -0.16
N SER A 95 -12.76 -3.95 -1.05
CA SER A 95 -12.35 -5.33 -0.77
C SER A 95 -11.20 -5.74 -1.69
N LEU A 96 -10.35 -6.65 -1.22
CA LEU A 96 -9.17 -7.12 -1.97
C LEU A 96 -9.25 -8.63 -2.18
N VAL A 97 -8.88 -9.07 -3.37
CA VAL A 97 -8.76 -10.48 -3.72
C VAL A 97 -7.35 -10.75 -4.22
N LEU A 98 -6.70 -11.78 -3.69
CA LEU A 98 -5.36 -12.19 -4.11
C LEU A 98 -5.42 -12.78 -5.53
N VAL A 99 -4.52 -12.34 -6.41
CA VAL A 99 -4.38 -12.88 -7.76
C VAL A 99 -3.10 -13.72 -7.82
N GLY A 100 -3.24 -14.96 -8.28
CA GLY A 100 -2.14 -15.93 -8.41
C GLY A 100 -1.35 -15.78 -9.69
#